data_AF-A0A3Q9I9K1-F1
#
_entry.id   AF-A0A3Q9I9K1-F1
#
_cell.length_a   1.000
_cell.length_b   1.000
_cell.length_c   1.000
_cell.angle_alpha   90.00
_cell.angle_beta   90.00
_cell.angle_gamma   90.00
#
_symmetry.space_group_name_H-M   'P 1'
#
loop_
_entity.id
_entity.type
_entity.pdbx_description
1 polymer ?
#
loop_
_entity_poly.entity_id
_entity_poly.type
_entity_poly.pdbx_seq_one_letter_code
_entity_poly.pdbx_strand_id
1 'polypeptide(L)' 'MQETTVKVEGMNCGKCAKKVEGALEAIGAEGQVNLEEHTVNVKYDSSKVGLSDIKASIEAKGYRVAL' A
#
# COMPACT_ATOMS: atom_id res chain seq x y z
N MET A 1 7.11 -15.31 -0.79
CA MET A 1 6.99 -13.85 -0.62
C MET A 1 6.93 -13.25 -2.02
N GLN A 2 5.94 -12.41 -2.26
CA GLN A 2 5.76 -11.67 -3.51
C GLN A 2 5.97 -10.18 -3.26
N GLU A 3 6.31 -9.46 -4.31
CA GLU A 3 6.48 -8.01 -4.29
C GLU A 3 5.66 -7.42 -5.44
N THR A 4 4.96 -6.32 -5.17
CA THR A 4 4.21 -5.58 -6.18
C THR A 4 4.33 -4.09 -5.92
N THR A 5 4.38 -3.30 -6.98
CA THR A 5 4.35 -1.84 -6.87
C THR A 5 2.97 -1.36 -7.29
N VAL A 6 2.30 -0.63 -6.41
CA VAL A 6 0.99 -0.04 -6.70
C VAL A 6 1.08 1.47 -6.67
N LYS A 7 0.40 2.13 -7.60
CA LYS A 7 0.32 3.59 -7.64
C LYS A 7 -0.79 4.04 -6.71
N VAL A 8 -0.50 5.02 -5.86
CA VAL A 8 -1.46 5.51 -4.85
C VAL A 8 -1.63 7.01 -5.00
N GLU A 9 -2.84 7.42 -5.37
CA GLU A 9 -3.22 8.82 -5.48
C GLU A 9 -3.70 9.38 -4.14
N GLY A 10 -3.43 10.66 -3.90
CA GLY A 10 -3.82 11.38 -2.69
C GLY A 10 -2.77 11.39 -1.57
N MET A 11 -1.61 10.73 -1.75
CA MET A 11 -0.48 10.85 -0.83
C MET A 11 0.31 12.14 -1.14
N ASN A 12 0.10 13.19 -0.36
CA ASN A 12 0.78 14.49 -0.56
C ASN A 12 1.83 14.83 0.53
N CYS A 13 2.02 13.96 1.52
CA CYS A 13 2.92 14.24 2.64
C CYS A 13 3.42 12.94 3.30
N GLY A 14 4.55 13.00 4.02
CA GLY A 14 5.11 11.86 4.77
C GLY A 14 4.17 11.26 5.84
N LYS A 15 3.20 12.04 6.33
CA LYS A 15 2.14 11.50 7.21
C LYS A 15 1.14 10.60 6.45
N CYS A 16 0.92 10.87 5.16
CA CYS A 16 0.08 10.03 4.31
C CYS A 16 0.77 8.69 4.03
N ALA A 17 2.09 8.73 3.75
CA ALA A 17 2.90 7.53 3.58
C ALA A 17 2.77 6.57 4.77
N LYS A 18 3.00 7.07 6.00
CA LYS A 18 2.88 6.24 7.22
C LYS A 18 1.49 5.63 7.42
N LYS A 19 0.43 6.31 6.99
CA LYS A 19 -0.94 5.76 7.07
C LYS A 19 -1.15 4.59 6.11
N VAL A 20 -0.54 4.64 4.94
CA VAL A 20 -0.57 3.56 3.94
C VAL A 20 0.27 2.39 4.41
N GLU A 21 1.50 2.64 4.85
CA GLU A 21 2.41 1.61 5.37
C GLU A 21 1.77 0.87 6.55
N GLY A 22 1.24 1.58 7.53
CA GLY A 22 0.56 0.96 8.68
C GLY A 22 -0.74 0.22 8.32
N ALA A 23 -1.40 0.56 7.22
CA ALA A 23 -2.56 -0.19 6.73
C ALA A 23 -2.15 -1.53 6.10
N LEU A 24 -1.00 -1.56 5.43
CA LEU A 24 -0.42 -2.78 4.87
C LEU A 24 0.11 -3.69 5.99
N GLU A 25 0.76 -3.13 7.01
CA GLU A 25 1.23 -3.88 8.17
C GLU A 25 0.08 -4.58 8.91
N ALA A 26 -1.09 -3.94 8.99
CA ALA A 26 -2.28 -4.50 9.65
C ALA A 26 -2.82 -5.77 8.96
N ILE A 27 -2.56 -5.95 7.66
CA ILE A 27 -2.90 -7.17 6.92
C ILE A 27 -1.72 -8.14 6.81
N GLY A 28 -0.58 -7.84 7.44
CA GLY A 28 0.63 -8.66 7.38
C GLY A 28 1.44 -8.49 6.09
N ALA A 29 1.31 -7.33 5.44
CA ALA A 29 2.15 -6.91 4.32
C ALA A 29 3.12 -5.81 4.76
N GLU A 30 4.30 -5.75 4.16
CA GLU A 30 5.25 -4.66 4.34
C GLU A 30 5.09 -3.68 3.18
N GLY A 31 4.87 -2.41 3.49
CA GLY A 31 4.78 -1.34 2.49
C GLY A 31 5.94 -0.38 2.59
N GLN A 32 6.51 0.02 1.44
CA GLN A 32 7.50 1.08 1.34
C GLN A 32 7.03 2.13 0.35
N VAL A 33 6.69 3.32 0.84
CA VAL A 33 6.12 4.39 0.00
C VAL A 33 7.23 5.20 -0.66
N ASN A 34 7.09 5.42 -1.97
CA ASN A 34 7.84 6.41 -2.73
C ASN A 34 6.91 7.58 -3.07
N LEU A 35 7.08 8.70 -2.35
CA LEU A 35 6.29 9.91 -2.57
C LEU A 35 6.66 10.64 -3.86
N GLU A 36 7.89 10.49 -4.35
CA GLU A 36 8.33 11.13 -5.60
C GLU A 36 7.63 10.51 -6.81
N GLU A 37 7.45 9.19 -6.78
CA GLU A 37 6.78 8.44 -7.85
C GLU A 37 5.29 8.20 -7.59
N HIS A 38 4.78 8.60 -6.42
CA HIS A 38 3.44 8.30 -5.95
C HIS A 38 3.11 6.79 -5.99
N THR A 39 4.07 5.97 -5.60
CA THR A 39 3.96 4.51 -5.56
C THR A 39 4.18 3.97 -4.16
N VAL A 40 3.71 2.76 -3.90
CA VAL A 40 4.10 1.96 -2.74
C VAL A 40 4.52 0.58 -3.22
N ASN A 41 5.71 0.17 -2.82
CA ASN A 41 6.19 -1.18 -3.01
C ASN A 41 5.68 -2.03 -1.85
N VAL A 42 4.95 -3.10 -2.14
CA VAL A 42 4.28 -3.96 -1.18
C VAL A 42 4.86 -5.36 -1.25
N LYS A 43 5.45 -5.82 -0.15
CA LYS A 43 5.90 -7.20 0.05
C LYS A 43 4.87 -7.96 0.88
N TYR A 44 4.45 -9.11 0.40
CA TYR A 44 3.40 -9.88 1.06
C TYR A 44 3.51 -11.39 0.78
N ASP A 45 2.86 -12.19 1.62
CA ASP A 45 2.67 -13.62 1.36
C ASP A 45 1.37 -13.81 0.57
N SER A 46 1.48 -14.16 -0.71
CA SER A 46 0.33 -14.39 -1.60
C SER A 46 -0.59 -15.53 -1.18
N SER A 47 -0.16 -16.37 -0.22
CA SER A 47 -0.98 -17.43 0.37
C SER A 47 -1.90 -16.89 1.48
N LYS A 48 -1.63 -15.66 1.96
CA LYS A 48 -2.35 -15.02 3.09
C LYS A 48 -3.02 -13.70 2.69
N VAL A 49 -2.39 -12.95 1.79
CA VAL A 49 -2.82 -11.61 1.38
C VAL A 49 -2.90 -11.57 -0.13
N GLY A 50 -4.02 -11.10 -0.68
CA GLY A 50 -4.19 -10.86 -2.11
C GLY A 50 -4.01 -9.40 -2.50
N LEU A 51 -3.87 -9.14 -3.80
CA LEU A 51 -3.88 -7.78 -4.35
C LEU A 51 -5.17 -7.02 -4.01
N SER A 52 -6.31 -7.72 -3.94
CA SER A 52 -7.59 -7.12 -3.54
C SER A 52 -7.58 -6.65 -2.08
N ASP A 53 -6.95 -7.39 -1.17
CA ASP A 53 -6.81 -7.00 0.25
C ASP A 53 -5.92 -5.77 0.40
N ILE A 54 -4.80 -5.74 -0.34
CA ILE A 54 -3.88 -4.60 -0.41
C ILE A 54 -4.64 -3.36 -0.88
N LYS A 55 -5.38 -3.48 -1.98
CA LYS A 55 -6.19 -2.39 -2.55
C LYS A 55 -7.21 -1.89 -1.53
N ALA A 56 -7.99 -2.80 -0.96
CA ALA A 56 -9.04 -2.48 0.00
C ALA A 56 -8.50 -1.83 1.28
N SER A 57 -7.35 -2.29 1.78
CA SER A 57 -6.71 -1.72 2.98
C SER A 57 -6.28 -0.27 2.75
N ILE A 58 -5.70 0.03 1.58
CA ILE A 58 -5.29 1.38 1.20
C ILE A 58 -6.53 2.27 0.98
N GLU A 59 -7.54 1.78 0.27
CA GLU A 59 -8.79 2.50 0.00
C GLU A 59 -9.59 2.79 1.28
N ALA A 60 -9.57 1.90 2.27
CA ALA A 60 -10.18 2.11 3.57
C ALA A 60 -9.55 3.28 4.37
N LYS A 61 -8.33 3.71 4.00
CA LYS A 61 -7.69 4.93 4.55
C LYS A 61 -8.03 6.20 3.78
N GLY A 62 -8.84 6.09 2.72
CA GLY A 62 -9.26 7.21 1.88
C GLY A 62 -8.30 7.55 0.74
N TYR A 63 -7.42 6.63 0.36
CA TYR A 63 -6.53 6.79 -0.81
C TYR A 63 -7.05 6.00 -1.99
N ARG A 64 -6.64 6.38 -3.20
CA ARG A 64 -7.05 5.65 -4.41
C ARG A 64 -5.87 4.84 -4.92
N VAL A 65 -6.10 3.57 -5.19
CA VAL A 65 -5.08 2.69 -5.79
C VAL A 65 -5.33 2.57 -7.28
N ALA A 66 -4.34 2.97 -8.07
CA ALA A 66 -4.25 2.74 -9.50
C ALA A 66 -3.17 1.66 -9.74
N LEU A 67 -3.63 0.42 -9.92
CA LEU A 67 -2.82 -0.73 -10.28
C LEU A 67 -2.47 -0.70 -11.78
#